data_AF-A0A2G6GRB9-F1
#
_entry.id   AF-A0A2G6GRB9-F1
#
_cell.length_a   1.000
_cell.length_b   1.000
_cell.length_c   1.000
_cell.angle_alpha   90.00
_cell.angle_beta   90.00
_cell.angle_gamma   90.00
#
_symmetry.space_group_name_H-M   'P 1'
#
loop_
_entity.id
_entity.type
_entity.pdbx_description
1 polymer ?
#
loop_
_entity_poly.entity_id
_entity_poly.type
_entity_poly.pdbx_seq_one_letter_code
_entity_poly.pdbx_strand_id
1 'polypeptide(L)'
;MGGHGLRDTTRVAGIDVAVGRFPAHTLQQAVTCADKTLRYAHYFDDALLQQMHTNVEDITPPQAGFGPWRNQILFVADDDDSNRHFNKAEKYSKALQAHYPAYNVEKIYLDSYVLEHEADGLYYPGANRAINETLNRGILFFNYNGHGGHTGLSAENVLKTHDVLHWDNIDKLTVFLVASCEFGPYDNPGHISTGEYVLLSPNGGGAAIMTTTRLASASNNGAINSAIMSVALDKQPNGKPYTLGDMVKYAKNHHNNPSGLYNFTLLGDPALCISYAQQYVATTKVSNNYGSVSDANIVQGRQTVHIEAQVQTDSVSHVLSPLNGKAYVSVYGHPSTYYTLANQGSSIAKPFEVI
;
A
#
# COMPACT_ATOMS: atom_id res chain seq x y z
N MET A 1 -35.88 36.11 21.21
CA MET A 1 -35.42 34.81 21.77
C MET A 1 -35.78 33.75 20.76
N GLY A 2 -34.80 33.27 19.98
CA GLY A 2 -35.01 32.23 18.99
C GLY A 2 -33.73 31.41 18.91
N GLY A 3 -33.70 30.31 19.67
CA GLY A 3 -32.57 29.39 19.66
C GLY A 3 -32.57 28.57 18.38
N HIS A 4 -31.54 28.77 17.55
CA HIS A 4 -31.21 27.83 16.49
C HIS A 4 -30.38 26.70 17.08
N GLY A 5 -31.08 25.73 17.68
CA GLY A 5 -30.54 24.40 17.91
C GLY A 5 -30.56 23.62 16.59
N LEU A 6 -29.40 23.42 15.98
CA LEU A 6 -29.18 22.39 14.96
C LEU A 6 -28.00 21.54 15.42
N ARG A 7 -28.24 20.73 16.45
CA ARG A 7 -27.51 19.47 16.63
C ARG A 7 -28.53 18.37 16.43
N ASP A 8 -28.52 17.81 15.24
CA ASP A 8 -29.16 16.53 14.97
C ASP A 8 -28.48 15.48 15.84
N THR A 9 -29.17 15.04 16.90
CA THR A 9 -28.67 14.07 17.88
C THR A 9 -28.78 12.62 17.40
N THR A 10 -29.17 12.38 16.13
CA THR A 10 -29.37 11.02 15.60
C THR A 10 -28.17 10.46 14.83
N ARG A 11 -27.17 11.30 14.50
CA ARG A 11 -25.87 10.84 14.02
C ARG A 11 -24.84 10.88 15.14
N VAL A 12 -24.19 9.76 15.41
CA VAL A 12 -22.84 9.80 16.01
C VAL A 12 -22.03 10.74 15.11
N ALA A 13 -21.54 11.85 15.66
CA ALA A 13 -20.81 12.84 14.88
C ALA A 13 -19.60 12.17 14.23
N GLY A 14 -19.62 12.07 12.89
CA GLY A 14 -18.49 11.62 12.11
C GLY A 14 -17.36 12.65 12.13
N ILE A 15 -16.21 12.26 11.61
CA ILE A 15 -15.09 13.16 11.37
C ILE A 15 -15.39 14.00 10.13
N ASP A 16 -15.35 15.32 10.30
CA ASP A 16 -15.57 16.30 9.23
C ASP A 16 -14.27 16.63 8.46
N VAL A 17 -13.12 16.58 9.15
CA VAL A 17 -11.82 17.02 8.62
C VAL A 17 -10.83 15.86 8.62
N ALA A 18 -10.20 15.63 7.47
CA ALA A 18 -9.11 14.69 7.35
C ALA A 18 -7.85 15.23 8.04
N VAL A 19 -7.16 14.38 8.80
CA VAL A 19 -5.96 14.75 9.58
C VAL A 19 -4.84 13.76 9.30
N GLY A 20 -3.65 14.29 9.03
CA GLY A 20 -2.39 13.55 9.02
C GLY A 20 -1.33 14.27 9.86
N ARG A 21 -0.22 13.59 10.12
CA ARG A 21 0.88 14.10 10.96
C ARG A 21 2.23 13.71 10.40
N PHE A 22 3.19 14.64 10.39
CA PHE A 22 4.60 14.29 10.35
C PHE A 22 5.14 14.13 11.78
N PRO A 23 5.60 12.93 12.17
CA PRO A 23 6.07 12.67 13.53
C PRO A 23 7.54 13.10 13.70
N ALA A 24 7.85 14.34 13.31
CA ALA A 24 9.22 14.85 13.35
C ALA A 24 9.56 15.46 14.71
N HIS A 25 10.73 15.10 15.24
CA HIS A 25 11.28 15.60 16.50
C HIS A 25 12.45 16.57 16.28
N THR A 26 12.97 16.65 15.05
CA THR A 26 14.04 17.58 14.65
C THR A 26 13.71 18.27 13.32
N LEU A 27 14.40 19.39 13.03
CA LEU A 27 14.27 20.06 11.73
C LEU A 27 14.62 19.12 10.57
N GLN A 28 15.70 18.35 10.70
CA GLN A 28 16.11 17.40 9.65
C GLN A 28 15.02 16.37 9.36
N GLN A 29 14.38 15.83 10.40
CA GLN A 29 13.27 14.89 10.24
C GLN A 29 12.06 15.53 9.56
N ALA A 30 11.74 16.79 9.89
CA ALA A 30 10.65 17.52 9.25
C ALA A 30 10.94 17.75 7.76
N VAL A 31 12.17 18.11 7.42
CA VAL A 31 12.64 18.23 6.03
C VAL A 31 12.54 16.88 5.31
N THR A 32 13.00 15.79 5.90
CA THR A 32 12.88 14.44 5.31
C THR A 32 11.43 14.07 4.99
N CYS A 33 10.47 14.35 5.90
CA CYS A 33 9.05 14.11 5.61
C CYS A 33 8.54 14.98 4.46
N ALA A 34 8.86 16.28 4.46
CA ALA A 34 8.43 17.21 3.42
C ALA A 34 9.00 16.83 2.04
N ASP A 35 10.29 16.52 1.96
CA ASP A 35 10.96 16.12 0.73
C ASP A 35 10.36 14.84 0.15
N LYS A 36 10.06 13.85 1.00
CA LYS A 36 9.35 12.63 0.58
C LYS A 36 7.96 12.92 0.04
N THR A 37 7.19 13.77 0.72
CA THR A 37 5.85 14.17 0.26
C THR A 37 5.91 14.85 -1.09
N LEU A 38 6.81 15.81 -1.27
CA LEU A 38 6.98 16.54 -2.52
C LEU A 38 7.46 15.62 -3.64
N ARG A 39 8.43 14.76 -3.34
CA ARG A 39 8.92 13.72 -4.25
C ARG A 39 7.82 12.78 -4.71
N TYR A 40 6.95 12.35 -3.80
CA TYR A 40 5.83 11.47 -4.12
C TYR A 40 4.71 12.19 -4.87
N ALA A 41 4.42 13.45 -4.53
CA ALA A 41 3.41 14.28 -5.20
C ALA A 41 3.75 14.54 -6.68
N HIS A 42 5.04 14.54 -7.05
CA HIS A 42 5.47 14.62 -8.44
C HIS A 42 4.84 13.56 -9.35
N TYR A 43 4.44 12.40 -8.81
CA TYR A 43 3.81 11.35 -9.61
C TYR A 43 2.34 11.64 -10.00
N PHE A 44 1.76 12.72 -9.46
CA PHE A 44 0.37 13.11 -9.65
C PHE A 44 0.16 14.39 -10.46
N ASP A 45 1.08 15.36 -10.36
CA ASP A 45 0.88 16.68 -10.93
C ASP A 45 2.20 17.30 -11.44
N ASP A 46 2.39 17.28 -12.76
CA ASP A 46 3.52 17.91 -13.46
C ASP A 46 3.49 19.46 -13.35
N ALA A 47 2.33 20.08 -13.09
CA ALA A 47 2.25 21.53 -12.87
C ALA A 47 2.77 21.92 -11.48
N LEU A 48 2.68 21.02 -10.50
CA LEU A 48 3.28 21.21 -9.18
C LEU A 48 4.82 21.31 -9.30
N LEU A 49 5.44 20.47 -10.15
CA LEU A 49 6.87 20.55 -10.49
C LEU A 49 7.26 21.91 -11.06
N GLN A 50 6.48 22.44 -12.00
CA GLN A 50 6.76 23.74 -12.63
C GLN A 50 6.65 24.91 -11.66
N GLN A 51 5.76 24.82 -10.66
CA GLN A 51 5.64 25.83 -9.61
C GLN A 51 6.77 25.72 -8.57
N MET A 52 7.26 24.51 -8.29
CA MET A 52 8.32 24.26 -7.31
C MET A 52 9.71 24.77 -7.71
N HIS A 53 10.00 24.91 -9.00
CA HIS A 53 11.25 25.50 -9.50
C HIS A 53 11.44 26.99 -9.17
N THR A 54 10.48 27.65 -8.51
CA THR A 54 10.57 29.09 -8.23
C THR A 54 11.07 29.46 -6.85
N ASN A 55 11.09 28.55 -5.85
CA ASN A 55 11.50 28.90 -4.47
C ASN A 55 12.14 27.77 -3.62
N VAL A 56 12.40 26.57 -4.16
CA VAL A 56 13.09 25.50 -3.40
C VAL A 56 14.23 24.94 -4.26
N GLU A 57 15.43 25.51 -4.10
CA GLU A 57 16.61 25.16 -4.92
C GLU A 57 17.16 23.74 -4.66
N ASP A 58 16.68 23.04 -3.62
CA ASP A 58 17.31 21.80 -3.11
C ASP A 58 16.53 20.49 -3.35
N ILE A 59 15.30 20.53 -3.91
CA ILE A 59 14.57 19.28 -4.16
C ILE A 59 15.03 18.66 -5.48
N THR A 60 15.90 17.67 -5.39
CA THR A 60 16.24 16.83 -6.54
C THR A 60 15.00 16.04 -6.94
N PRO A 61 14.49 16.14 -8.18
CA PRO A 61 13.39 15.31 -8.65
C PRO A 61 13.81 13.83 -8.61
N PRO A 62 12.86 12.88 -8.46
CA PRO A 62 13.19 11.47 -8.39
C PRO A 62 13.93 11.03 -9.66
N GLN A 63 15.04 10.31 -9.48
CA GLN A 63 15.85 9.84 -10.61
C GLN A 63 15.12 8.70 -11.34
N ALA A 64 14.43 7.82 -10.59
CA ALA A 64 13.45 6.91 -11.15
C ALA A 64 12.12 7.66 -11.39
N GLY A 65 11.84 7.95 -12.66
CA GLY A 65 10.53 8.43 -13.09
C GLY A 65 9.42 7.38 -12.92
N PHE A 66 8.35 7.53 -13.69
CA PHE A 66 7.29 6.51 -13.74
C PHE A 66 7.86 5.11 -14.06
N GLY A 67 7.38 4.08 -13.36
CA GLY A 67 7.88 2.72 -13.54
C GLY A 67 6.95 1.63 -12.99
N PRO A 68 7.33 0.34 -13.18
CA PRO A 68 6.50 -0.81 -12.84
C PRO A 68 6.03 -0.87 -11.39
N TRP A 69 6.78 -0.28 -10.47
CA TRP A 69 6.47 -0.22 -9.04
C TRP A 69 5.07 0.37 -8.76
N ARG A 70 4.60 1.30 -9.60
CA ARG A 70 3.27 1.93 -9.48
C ARG A 70 2.11 0.96 -9.76
N ASN A 71 2.39 -0.24 -10.28
CA ASN A 71 1.40 -1.29 -10.48
C ASN A 71 1.54 -2.44 -9.47
N GLN A 72 2.52 -2.38 -8.55
CA GLN A 72 2.79 -3.45 -7.60
C GLN A 72 2.11 -3.18 -6.26
N ILE A 73 1.34 -4.15 -5.77
CA ILE A 73 0.68 -4.10 -4.47
C ILE A 73 1.06 -5.35 -3.68
N LEU A 74 1.57 -5.15 -2.47
CA LEU A 74 2.01 -6.24 -1.60
C LEU A 74 1.01 -6.45 -0.46
N PHE A 75 0.55 -7.69 -0.31
CA PHE A 75 -0.18 -8.15 0.87
C PHE A 75 0.71 -9.03 1.74
N VAL A 76 0.81 -8.68 3.02
CA VAL A 76 1.52 -9.44 4.05
C VAL A 76 0.56 -9.87 5.14
N ALA A 77 0.68 -11.12 5.58
CA ALA A 77 -0.16 -11.67 6.62
C ALA A 77 0.64 -12.47 7.65
N ASP A 78 0.30 -12.25 8.91
CA ASP A 78 0.79 -12.99 10.07
C ASP A 78 0.31 -14.45 10.07
N ASP A 79 1.00 -15.31 10.81
CA ASP A 79 0.85 -16.78 10.78
C ASP A 79 -0.14 -17.35 11.81
N ASP A 80 -0.51 -16.59 12.84
CA ASP A 80 -1.32 -17.06 13.97
C ASP A 80 -2.85 -16.77 13.81
N ASP A 81 -3.60 -16.91 14.92
CA ASP A 81 -5.04 -16.71 15.06
C ASP A 81 -5.87 -17.65 14.16
N SER A 82 -5.49 -18.92 14.04
CA SER A 82 -6.20 -19.92 13.21
C SER A 82 -6.44 -19.43 11.77
N ASN A 83 -5.36 -18.97 11.13
CA ASN A 83 -5.33 -18.38 9.79
C ASN A 83 -6.16 -17.10 9.62
N ARG A 84 -6.60 -16.42 10.69
CA ARG A 84 -7.46 -15.23 10.60
C ARG A 84 -6.83 -14.14 9.72
N HIS A 85 -5.54 -13.87 9.90
CA HIS A 85 -4.82 -12.83 9.19
C HIS A 85 -4.63 -13.18 7.72
N PHE A 86 -4.19 -14.41 7.44
CA PHE A 86 -4.13 -14.98 6.10
C PHE A 86 -5.47 -14.86 5.36
N ASN A 87 -6.58 -15.30 5.98
CA ASN A 87 -7.90 -15.28 5.37
C ASN A 87 -8.36 -13.86 5.00
N LYS A 88 -8.01 -12.85 5.80
CA LYS A 88 -8.29 -11.45 5.50
C LYS A 88 -7.44 -10.95 4.34
N ALA A 89 -6.14 -11.20 4.37
CA ALA A 89 -5.24 -10.77 3.30
C ALA A 89 -5.65 -11.40 1.96
N GLU A 90 -5.99 -12.70 1.94
CA GLU A 90 -6.51 -13.40 0.76
C GLU A 90 -7.84 -12.80 0.26
N LYS A 91 -8.75 -12.46 1.19
CA LYS A 91 -10.01 -11.78 0.82
C LYS A 91 -9.74 -10.45 0.12
N TYR A 92 -8.86 -9.63 0.68
CA TYR A 92 -8.54 -8.31 0.12
C TYR A 92 -7.79 -8.42 -1.21
N SER A 93 -6.80 -9.31 -1.30
CA SER A 93 -6.03 -9.50 -2.52
C SER A 93 -6.89 -10.01 -3.66
N LYS A 94 -7.76 -11.00 -3.42
CA LYS A 94 -8.67 -11.54 -4.45
C LYS A 94 -9.70 -10.51 -4.90
N ALA A 95 -10.28 -9.75 -3.96
CA ALA A 95 -11.19 -8.66 -4.31
C ALA A 95 -10.49 -7.61 -5.17
N LEU A 96 -9.26 -7.21 -4.81
CA LEU A 96 -8.49 -6.23 -5.57
C LEU A 96 -8.16 -6.74 -6.97
N GLN A 97 -7.67 -7.98 -7.12
CA GLN A 97 -7.37 -8.57 -8.43
C GLN A 97 -8.61 -8.64 -9.33
N ALA A 98 -9.77 -8.99 -8.77
CA ALA A 98 -11.02 -9.08 -9.52
C ALA A 98 -11.53 -7.70 -10.00
N HIS A 99 -11.38 -6.65 -9.19
CA HIS A 99 -11.89 -5.31 -9.53
C HIS A 99 -10.89 -4.46 -10.29
N TYR A 100 -9.59 -4.68 -10.08
CA TYR A 100 -8.50 -3.89 -10.64
C TYR A 100 -7.41 -4.79 -11.26
N PRO A 101 -7.72 -5.51 -12.35
CA PRO A 101 -6.80 -6.49 -12.96
C PRO A 101 -5.52 -5.89 -13.56
N ALA A 102 -5.41 -4.56 -13.63
CA ALA A 102 -4.21 -3.87 -14.10
C ALA A 102 -3.07 -3.85 -13.06
N TYR A 103 -3.36 -4.16 -11.79
CA TYR A 103 -2.35 -4.23 -10.74
C TYR A 103 -1.83 -5.65 -10.55
N ASN A 104 -0.53 -5.73 -10.33
CA ASN A 104 0.16 -6.94 -9.94
C ASN A 104 0.09 -7.07 -8.42
N VAL A 105 -0.36 -8.22 -7.98
CA VAL A 105 -0.55 -8.51 -6.55
C VAL A 105 0.49 -9.53 -6.11
N GLU A 106 1.41 -9.07 -5.27
CA GLU A 106 2.40 -9.90 -4.59
C GLU A 106 1.86 -10.27 -3.21
N LYS A 107 2.14 -11.50 -2.77
CA LYS A 107 1.67 -12.04 -1.50
C LYS A 107 2.85 -12.64 -0.75
N ILE A 108 3.07 -12.17 0.48
CA ILE A 108 4.08 -12.71 1.39
C ILE A 108 3.37 -13.07 2.69
N TYR A 109 2.98 -14.33 2.84
CA TYR A 109 2.33 -14.81 4.05
C TYR A 109 3.39 -15.48 4.93
N LEU A 110 3.53 -15.05 6.18
CA LEU A 110 4.62 -15.51 7.04
C LEU A 110 4.61 -17.04 7.17
N ASP A 111 3.43 -17.61 7.35
CA ASP A 111 3.21 -19.05 7.47
C ASP A 111 3.59 -19.84 6.19
N SER A 112 3.90 -19.21 5.05
CA SER A 112 4.44 -19.91 3.86
C SER A 112 5.97 -19.99 3.82
N TYR A 113 6.65 -19.47 4.84
CA TYR A 113 8.11 -19.53 4.97
C TYR A 113 8.49 -20.41 6.16
N VAL A 114 9.73 -20.90 6.15
CA VAL A 114 10.28 -21.69 7.24
C VAL A 114 10.43 -20.80 8.48
N LEU A 115 9.83 -21.22 9.59
CA LEU A 115 10.03 -20.64 10.91
C LEU A 115 11.36 -21.12 11.49
N GLU A 116 12.18 -20.17 11.94
CA GLU A 116 13.47 -20.44 12.58
C GLU A 116 13.43 -20.00 14.05
N HIS A 117 14.17 -20.74 14.89
CA HIS A 117 14.28 -20.51 16.32
C HIS A 117 15.71 -20.10 16.66
N GLU A 118 15.89 -18.89 17.16
CA GLU A 118 17.17 -18.38 17.64
C GLU A 118 17.11 -18.07 19.15
N ALA A 119 18.26 -17.72 19.74
CA ALA A 119 18.36 -17.45 21.18
C ALA A 119 17.50 -16.26 21.64
N ASP A 120 17.22 -15.32 20.74
CA ASP A 120 16.48 -14.08 21.00
C ASP A 120 15.04 -14.11 20.44
N GLY A 121 14.58 -15.23 19.90
CA GLY A 121 13.16 -15.43 19.55
C GLY A 121 12.91 -16.26 18.30
N LEU A 122 11.69 -16.11 17.78
CA LEU A 122 11.23 -16.72 16.54
C LEU A 122 11.48 -15.77 15.37
N TYR A 123 11.74 -16.34 14.19
CA TYR A 123 12.05 -15.58 12.99
C TYR A 123 11.49 -16.22 11.72
N TYR A 124 11.10 -15.38 10.77
CA TYR A 124 10.89 -15.76 9.38
C TYR A 124 11.93 -15.11 8.45
N PRO A 125 13.18 -15.60 8.39
CA PRO A 125 14.24 -14.95 7.59
C PRO A 125 13.89 -14.86 6.11
N GLY A 126 13.24 -15.90 5.57
CA GLY A 126 12.76 -15.92 4.19
C GLY A 126 11.72 -14.83 3.90
N ALA A 127 10.74 -14.66 4.79
CA ALA A 127 9.69 -13.65 4.63
C ALA A 127 10.26 -12.24 4.81
N ASN A 128 11.11 -12.02 5.83
CA ASN A 128 11.78 -10.73 6.05
C ASN A 128 12.61 -10.30 4.84
N ARG A 129 13.42 -11.20 4.30
CA ARG A 129 14.18 -10.93 3.07
C ARG A 129 13.26 -10.57 1.91
N ALA A 130 12.21 -11.35 1.66
CA ALA A 130 11.27 -11.09 0.57
C ALA A 130 10.57 -9.72 0.72
N ILE A 131 10.13 -9.36 1.93
CA ILE A 131 9.50 -8.05 2.20
C ILE A 131 10.49 -6.91 1.92
N ASN A 132 11.71 -7.01 2.44
CA ASN A 132 12.75 -6.01 2.27
C ASN A 132 13.17 -5.84 0.80
N GLU A 133 13.36 -6.93 0.07
CA GLU A 133 13.68 -6.91 -1.36
C GLU A 133 12.56 -6.27 -2.18
N THR A 134 11.30 -6.61 -1.89
CA THR A 134 10.15 -6.04 -2.58
C THR A 134 9.97 -4.54 -2.29
N LEU A 135 10.16 -4.10 -1.05
CA LEU A 135 10.13 -2.68 -0.71
C LEU A 135 11.28 -1.89 -1.35
N ASN A 136 12.50 -2.42 -1.35
CA ASN A 136 13.65 -1.81 -2.03
C ASN A 136 13.46 -1.70 -3.55
N ARG A 137 12.85 -2.71 -4.17
CA ARG A 137 12.49 -2.67 -5.60
C ARG A 137 11.44 -1.59 -5.89
N GLY A 138 10.61 -1.26 -4.90
CA GLY A 138 9.54 -0.28 -4.94
C GLY A 138 8.18 -0.91 -5.23
N ILE A 139 7.16 -0.51 -4.48
CA ILE A 139 5.76 -0.90 -4.65
C ILE A 139 4.83 0.29 -4.39
N LEU A 140 3.63 0.27 -4.97
CA LEU A 140 2.65 1.34 -4.80
C LEU A 140 2.05 1.33 -3.39
N PHE A 141 1.63 0.15 -2.95
CA PHE A 141 0.82 -0.01 -1.76
C PHE A 141 1.19 -1.28 -1.00
N PHE A 142 1.34 -1.14 0.32
CA PHE A 142 1.65 -2.23 1.24
C PHE A 142 0.48 -2.43 2.19
N ASN A 143 -0.05 -3.64 2.28
CA ASN A 143 -1.11 -4.01 3.21
C ASN A 143 -0.62 -5.10 4.16
N TYR A 144 -0.61 -4.83 5.47
CA TYR A 144 -0.30 -5.83 6.48
C TYR A 144 -1.50 -6.13 7.38
N ASN A 145 -1.72 -7.41 7.64
CA ASN A 145 -2.71 -7.91 8.60
C ASN A 145 -2.02 -8.82 9.61
N GLY A 146 -2.07 -8.47 10.90
CA GLY A 146 -1.32 -9.26 11.88
C GLY A 146 -1.15 -8.59 13.23
N HIS A 147 -0.32 -9.23 14.06
CA HIS A 147 0.21 -8.68 15.29
C HIS A 147 1.36 -7.70 15.04
N GLY A 148 1.83 -7.05 16.08
CA GLY A 148 2.92 -6.10 16.01
C GLY A 148 2.94 -5.18 17.21
N GLY A 149 3.92 -4.28 17.18
CA GLY A 149 4.13 -3.25 18.19
C GLY A 149 5.09 -2.20 17.69
N HIS A 150 5.52 -1.33 18.60
CA HIS A 150 6.27 -0.12 18.23
C HIS A 150 7.68 -0.39 17.71
N THR A 151 8.19 -1.63 17.80
CA THR A 151 9.52 -2.03 17.30
C THR A 151 9.47 -2.93 16.06
N GLY A 152 8.30 -3.39 15.62
CA GLY A 152 8.18 -4.30 14.47
C GLY A 152 6.80 -4.94 14.33
N LEU A 153 6.68 -5.82 13.35
CA LEU A 153 5.49 -6.62 13.04
C LEU A 153 5.69 -8.07 13.49
N SER A 154 4.56 -8.73 13.81
CA SER A 154 4.46 -10.10 14.33
C SER A 154 5.30 -10.39 15.59
N ALA A 155 5.12 -11.57 16.18
CA ALA A 155 5.96 -12.04 17.30
C ALA A 155 7.30 -12.60 16.80
N GLU A 156 7.38 -12.93 15.52
CA GLU A 156 8.50 -13.53 14.79
C GLU A 156 9.39 -12.46 14.14
N ASN A 157 9.39 -11.26 14.72
CA ASN A 157 10.40 -10.24 14.45
C ASN A 157 10.45 -9.78 12.99
N VAL A 158 9.29 -9.51 12.39
CA VAL A 158 9.18 -9.08 10.99
C VAL A 158 9.21 -7.57 10.87
N LEU A 159 9.90 -7.04 9.86
CA LEU A 159 9.94 -5.59 9.57
C LEU A 159 10.27 -4.77 10.84
N LYS A 160 11.45 -5.00 11.40
CA LYS A 160 11.96 -4.27 12.57
C LYS A 160 12.47 -2.88 12.15
N THR A 161 12.72 -2.01 13.13
CA THR A 161 13.30 -0.68 12.88
C THR A 161 14.56 -0.73 12.01
N HIS A 162 15.45 -1.71 12.24
CA HIS A 162 16.68 -1.84 11.46
C HIS A 162 16.40 -2.09 9.97
N ASP A 163 15.38 -2.89 9.63
CA ASP A 163 14.98 -3.14 8.24
C ASP A 163 14.60 -1.84 7.52
N VAL A 164 13.72 -1.04 8.15
CA VAL A 164 13.22 0.23 7.61
C VAL A 164 14.34 1.24 7.35
N LEU A 165 15.35 1.26 8.23
CA LEU A 165 16.51 2.15 8.11
C LEU A 165 17.47 1.75 6.99
N HIS A 166 17.39 0.51 6.50
CA HIS A 166 18.23 0.00 5.39
C HIS A 166 17.50 0.01 4.04
N TRP A 167 16.26 0.50 3.96
CA TRP A 167 15.60 0.67 2.68
C TRP A 167 16.21 1.82 1.88
N ASP A 168 16.36 1.59 0.57
CA ASP A 168 16.96 2.51 -0.41
C ASP A 168 15.99 2.81 -1.58
N ASN A 169 14.71 2.93 -1.25
CA ASN A 169 13.62 3.14 -2.21
C ASN A 169 13.13 4.60 -2.26
N ILE A 170 14.00 5.59 -2.03
CA ILE A 170 13.61 7.01 -1.98
C ILE A 170 12.88 7.50 -3.25
N ASP A 171 13.18 6.92 -4.42
CA ASP A 171 12.51 7.23 -5.70
C ASP A 171 11.23 6.42 -5.93
N LYS A 172 10.84 5.54 -5.01
CA LYS A 172 9.73 4.59 -5.19
C LYS A 172 9.03 4.37 -3.85
N LEU A 173 8.63 5.48 -3.24
CA LEU A 173 8.03 5.50 -1.90
C LEU A 173 6.67 4.80 -1.90
N THR A 174 6.47 3.95 -0.91
CA THR A 174 5.24 3.16 -0.73
C THR A 174 4.22 3.90 0.14
N VAL A 175 2.93 3.69 -0.09
CA VAL A 175 1.89 4.01 0.90
C VAL A 175 1.58 2.75 1.70
N PHE A 176 1.68 2.83 3.03
CA PHE A 176 1.48 1.70 3.92
C PHE A 176 0.09 1.72 4.56
N LEU A 177 -0.55 0.56 4.63
CA LEU A 177 -1.70 0.28 5.48
C LEU A 177 -1.36 -0.90 6.39
N VAL A 178 -1.10 -0.60 7.66
CA VAL A 178 -0.68 -1.59 8.65
C VAL A 178 -1.79 -1.76 9.68
N ALA A 179 -2.56 -2.83 9.50
CA ALA A 179 -3.67 -3.20 10.38
C ALA A 179 -3.16 -4.10 11.53
N SER A 180 -2.35 -3.51 12.40
CA SER A 180 -1.70 -4.14 13.56
C SER A 180 -1.95 -3.35 14.85
N CYS A 181 -1.41 -3.80 15.98
CA CYS A 181 -1.37 -3.05 17.23
C CYS A 181 -0.12 -2.17 17.29
N GLU A 182 -0.26 -0.93 17.79
CA GLU A 182 0.84 -0.05 18.24
C GLU A 182 2.06 0.04 17.33
N PHE A 183 1.88 0.00 16.01
CA PHE A 183 3.01 0.11 15.09
C PHE A 183 3.50 1.55 14.90
N GLY A 184 2.60 2.53 14.93
CA GLY A 184 2.88 3.96 14.77
C GLY A 184 2.62 4.90 15.97
N PRO A 185 2.80 4.53 17.26
CA PRO A 185 2.79 5.50 18.36
C PRO A 185 3.87 6.58 18.12
N TYR A 186 3.55 7.84 18.36
CA TYR A 186 4.43 8.98 18.08
C TYR A 186 4.51 9.98 19.25
N ASP A 187 4.04 9.57 20.42
CA ASP A 187 3.87 10.42 21.59
C ASP A 187 4.84 10.10 22.73
N ASN A 188 5.77 9.16 22.51
CA ASN A 188 6.87 8.88 23.42
C ASN A 188 8.16 9.59 22.96
N PRO A 189 8.61 10.67 23.63
CA PRO A 189 9.83 11.39 23.23
C PRO A 189 11.11 10.56 23.41
N GLY A 190 11.08 9.48 24.20
CA GLY A 190 12.23 8.60 24.42
C GLY A 190 12.35 7.45 23.43
N HIS A 191 11.37 7.26 22.53
CA HIS A 191 11.34 6.13 21.62
C HIS A 191 10.59 6.47 20.32
N ILE A 192 11.30 6.42 19.19
CA ILE A 192 10.71 6.54 17.86
C ILE A 192 10.26 5.15 17.39
N SER A 193 8.99 5.00 17.04
CA SER A 193 8.45 3.71 16.59
C SER A 193 8.92 3.32 15.18
N THR A 194 8.90 2.03 14.86
CA THR A 194 9.15 1.54 13.49
C THR A 194 8.20 2.19 12.48
N GLY A 195 6.92 2.41 12.86
CA GLY A 195 5.97 3.14 12.03
C GLY A 195 6.33 4.61 11.79
N GLU A 196 6.93 5.31 12.77
CA GLU A 196 7.49 6.65 12.55
C GLU A 196 8.68 6.58 11.56
N TYR A 197 9.59 5.62 11.72
CA TYR A 197 10.75 5.44 10.84
C TYR A 197 10.40 5.21 9.36
N VAL A 198 9.20 4.72 9.05
CA VAL A 198 8.70 4.66 7.66
C VAL A 198 8.75 6.05 7.00
N LEU A 199 8.44 7.12 7.73
CA LEU A 199 8.55 8.49 7.22
C LEU A 199 9.92 9.10 7.51
N LEU A 200 10.56 8.77 8.64
CA LEU A 200 11.78 9.43 9.09
C LEU A 200 13.08 8.88 8.46
N SER A 201 13.06 7.70 7.84
CA SER A 201 14.24 7.12 7.18
C SER A 201 14.66 7.98 5.96
N PRO A 202 15.92 8.45 5.85
CA PRO A 202 16.31 9.42 4.83
C PRO A 202 16.45 8.81 3.42
N ASN A 203 16.80 7.52 3.31
CA ASN A 203 17.15 6.88 2.03
C ASN A 203 15.99 6.04 1.44
N GLY A 204 14.91 5.88 2.16
CA GLY A 204 13.80 5.02 1.78
C GLY A 204 12.65 5.13 2.76
N GLY A 205 11.70 4.19 2.70
CA GLY A 205 10.50 4.27 3.51
C GLY A 205 9.23 4.37 2.69
N GLY A 206 8.27 5.06 3.29
CA GLY A 206 6.99 5.37 2.68
C GLY A 206 6.76 6.87 2.54
N ALA A 207 5.86 7.21 1.63
CA ALA A 207 5.31 8.57 1.53
C ALA A 207 4.31 8.84 2.66
N ALA A 208 3.64 7.78 3.13
CA ALA A 208 2.69 7.81 4.23
C ALA A 208 2.45 6.41 4.80
N ILE A 209 1.96 6.35 6.05
CA ILE A 209 1.47 5.15 6.68
C ILE A 209 0.15 5.41 7.42
N MET A 210 -0.83 4.55 7.15
CA MET A 210 -2.08 4.45 7.89
C MET A 210 -1.99 3.28 8.86
N THR A 211 -1.96 3.55 10.15
CA THR A 211 -1.72 2.52 11.18
C THR A 211 -2.29 2.90 12.55
N THR A 212 -2.06 2.07 13.56
CA THR A 212 -2.51 2.29 14.94
C THR A 212 -1.42 2.86 15.84
N THR A 213 -1.84 3.68 16.80
CA THR A 213 -1.03 4.34 17.83
C THR A 213 -1.17 3.70 19.21
N ARG A 214 -2.17 2.84 19.37
CA ARG A 214 -2.52 2.11 20.60
C ARG A 214 -2.98 0.70 20.26
N LEU A 215 -3.02 -0.18 21.27
CA LEU A 215 -3.56 -1.52 21.14
C LEU A 215 -4.95 -1.47 20.48
N ALA A 216 -5.20 -2.39 19.57
CA ALA A 216 -6.42 -2.45 18.77
C ALA A 216 -6.91 -3.89 18.68
N SER A 217 -8.23 -4.11 18.65
CA SER A 217 -8.73 -5.46 18.41
C SER A 217 -8.54 -5.84 16.94
N ALA A 218 -8.25 -7.12 16.69
CA ALA A 218 -8.15 -7.66 15.32
C ALA A 218 -9.45 -7.43 14.51
N SER A 219 -10.60 -7.35 15.17
CA SER A 219 -11.88 -7.02 14.52
C SER A 219 -11.90 -5.58 14.01
N ASN A 220 -11.53 -4.60 14.85
CA ASN A 220 -11.49 -3.18 14.45
C ASN A 220 -10.46 -2.94 13.33
N ASN A 221 -9.27 -3.54 13.46
CA ASN A 221 -8.23 -3.47 12.43
C ASN A 221 -8.71 -4.02 11.08
N GLY A 222 -9.42 -5.15 11.09
CA GLY A 222 -10.01 -5.71 9.87
C GLY A 222 -11.09 -4.82 9.26
N ALA A 223 -11.90 -4.17 10.08
CA ALA A 223 -12.98 -3.32 9.58
C ALA A 223 -12.44 -2.02 8.96
N ILE A 224 -11.45 -1.36 9.60
CA ILE A 224 -10.75 -0.22 9.01
C ILE A 224 -10.05 -0.62 7.73
N ASN A 225 -9.29 -1.72 7.74
CA ASN A 225 -8.57 -2.17 6.56
C ASN A 225 -9.55 -2.40 5.40
N SER A 226 -10.66 -3.11 5.65
CA SER A 226 -11.69 -3.34 4.64
C SER A 226 -12.29 -2.04 4.08
N ALA A 227 -12.53 -1.03 4.92
CA ALA A 227 -13.12 0.24 4.48
C ALA A 227 -12.11 1.10 3.70
N ILE A 228 -10.83 1.10 4.07
CA ILE A 228 -9.79 1.77 3.28
C ILE A 228 -9.62 1.07 1.94
N MET A 229 -9.51 -0.26 1.93
CA MET A 229 -9.34 -1.05 0.71
C MET A 229 -10.48 -0.86 -0.28
N SER A 230 -11.72 -0.60 0.17
CA SER A 230 -12.84 -0.34 -0.73
C SER A 230 -12.74 0.99 -1.49
N VAL A 231 -11.89 1.92 -1.05
CA VAL A 231 -11.72 3.25 -1.68
C VAL A 231 -10.30 3.54 -2.14
N ALA A 232 -9.31 2.71 -1.75
CA ALA A 232 -7.88 2.96 -1.97
C ALA A 232 -7.52 3.19 -3.46
N LEU A 233 -8.15 2.44 -4.36
CA LEU A 233 -7.95 2.52 -5.81
C LEU A 233 -9.19 3.04 -6.55
N ASP A 234 -10.17 3.55 -5.80
CA ASP A 234 -11.41 4.08 -6.36
C ASP A 234 -11.33 5.61 -6.54
N LYS A 235 -12.33 6.16 -7.22
CA LYS A 235 -12.53 7.59 -7.42
C LYS A 235 -13.75 8.06 -6.63
N GLN A 236 -13.66 9.27 -6.11
CA GLN A 236 -14.79 9.99 -5.52
C GLN A 236 -15.85 10.29 -6.60
N PRO A 237 -17.09 10.65 -6.21
CA PRO A 237 -18.15 10.99 -7.16
C PRO A 237 -17.81 12.12 -8.15
N ASN A 238 -16.85 12.98 -7.81
CA ASN A 238 -16.34 14.04 -8.68
C ASN A 238 -15.25 13.55 -9.67
N GLY A 239 -14.98 12.25 -9.72
CA GLY A 239 -13.98 11.61 -10.59
C GLY A 239 -12.53 11.72 -10.09
N LYS A 240 -12.26 12.38 -8.96
CA LYS A 240 -10.92 12.49 -8.40
C LYS A 240 -10.57 11.29 -7.53
N PRO A 241 -9.29 10.89 -7.43
CA PRO A 241 -8.84 9.94 -6.43
C PRO A 241 -9.26 10.34 -5.01
N TYR A 242 -9.40 9.36 -4.12
CA TYR A 242 -9.43 9.65 -2.68
C TYR A 242 -8.05 10.12 -2.23
N THR A 243 -8.02 11.19 -1.42
CA THR A 243 -6.82 11.54 -0.67
C THR A 243 -6.62 10.53 0.47
N LEU A 244 -5.40 10.35 0.96
CA LEU A 244 -5.09 9.47 2.09
C LEU A 244 -5.90 9.88 3.33
N GLY A 245 -6.03 11.19 3.55
CA GLY A 245 -6.87 11.75 4.59
C GLY A 245 -8.35 11.39 4.43
N ASP A 246 -8.89 11.47 3.21
CA ASP A 246 -10.27 11.08 2.92
C ASP A 246 -10.49 9.57 3.08
N MET A 247 -9.50 8.73 2.77
CA MET A 247 -9.58 7.28 3.01
C MET A 247 -9.72 6.98 4.51
N VAL A 248 -8.90 7.62 5.36
CA VAL A 248 -8.99 7.47 6.82
C VAL A 248 -10.32 8.01 7.36
N LYS A 249 -10.76 9.18 6.87
CA LYS A 249 -12.06 9.77 7.24
C LYS A 249 -13.22 8.86 6.86
N TYR A 250 -13.20 8.34 5.64
CA TYR A 250 -14.20 7.39 5.13
C TYR A 250 -14.27 6.16 6.04
N ALA A 251 -13.12 5.54 6.33
CA ALA A 251 -13.07 4.33 7.16
C ALA A 251 -13.57 4.56 8.59
N LYS A 252 -13.23 5.69 9.20
CA LYS A 252 -13.70 6.04 10.56
C LYS A 252 -15.20 6.35 10.61
N ASN A 253 -15.74 6.96 9.56
CA ASN A 253 -17.16 7.31 9.49
C ASN A 253 -18.08 6.13 9.11
N HIS A 254 -17.55 5.11 8.43
CA HIS A 254 -18.29 3.91 8.02
C HIS A 254 -18.16 2.74 9.01
N HIS A 255 -17.75 3.03 10.25
CA HIS A 255 -17.57 2.02 11.28
C HIS A 255 -18.52 2.26 12.47
N ASN A 256 -19.25 1.22 12.85
CA ASN A 256 -20.29 1.29 13.88
C ASN A 256 -19.75 1.39 15.32
N ASN A 257 -18.43 1.42 15.50
CA ASN A 257 -17.77 1.59 16.80
C ASN A 257 -16.68 2.68 16.70
N PRO A 258 -17.01 3.96 16.92
CA PRO A 258 -16.10 5.09 16.74
C PRO A 258 -14.95 5.10 17.76
N SER A 259 -15.19 4.66 19.00
CA SER A 259 -14.18 4.66 20.06
C SER A 259 -13.06 3.68 19.80
N GLY A 260 -13.36 2.56 19.13
CA GLY A 260 -12.39 1.57 18.68
C GLY A 260 -11.44 2.03 17.57
N LEU A 261 -11.56 3.29 17.10
CA LEU A 261 -10.84 3.83 15.94
C LEU A 261 -10.06 5.11 16.27
N TYR A 262 -10.14 5.61 17.51
CA TYR A 262 -9.35 6.77 17.93
C TYR A 262 -7.85 6.50 17.85
N ASN A 263 -7.46 5.23 18.00
CA ASN A 263 -6.09 4.79 17.89
C ASN A 263 -5.59 4.69 16.43
N PHE A 264 -6.45 4.70 15.42
CA PHE A 264 -6.01 4.66 14.01
C PHE A 264 -5.67 6.06 13.51
N THR A 265 -4.56 6.21 12.79
CA THR A 265 -4.01 7.51 12.38
C THR A 265 -3.40 7.43 10.99
N LEU A 266 -3.22 8.60 10.37
CA LEU A 266 -2.38 8.79 9.21
C LEU A 266 -1.11 9.52 9.66
N LEU A 267 0.05 8.89 9.46
CA LEU A 267 1.32 9.57 9.47
C LEU A 267 1.71 9.87 8.02
N GLY A 268 1.90 11.14 7.71
CA GLY A 268 2.01 11.65 6.34
C GLY A 268 1.07 12.82 6.07
N ASP A 269 1.16 13.36 4.85
CA ASP A 269 0.32 14.45 4.39
C ASP A 269 -1.08 13.91 3.98
N PRO A 270 -2.18 14.39 4.62
CA PRO A 270 -3.53 13.95 4.30
C PRO A 270 -4.00 14.34 2.90
N ALA A 271 -3.36 15.30 2.23
CA ALA A 271 -3.73 15.77 0.89
C ALA A 271 -3.15 14.90 -0.24
N LEU A 272 -2.17 14.03 0.07
CA LEU A 272 -1.65 13.07 -0.91
C LEU A 272 -2.72 12.07 -1.34
N CYS A 273 -2.56 11.51 -2.53
CA CYS A 273 -3.34 10.38 -3.03
C CYS A 273 -2.39 9.20 -3.28
N ILE A 274 -2.89 7.96 -3.35
CA ILE A 274 -2.06 6.82 -3.80
C ILE A 274 -1.70 7.03 -5.27
N SER A 275 -0.41 7.02 -5.61
CA SER A 275 0.15 7.37 -6.93
C SER A 275 -0.12 6.35 -8.03
N TYR A 276 -1.34 5.86 -8.17
CA TYR A 276 -1.72 5.00 -9.28
C TYR A 276 -1.78 5.75 -10.62
N ALA A 277 -1.58 5.03 -11.72
CA ALA A 277 -1.62 5.59 -13.07
C ALA A 277 -3.03 6.13 -13.39
N GLN A 278 -3.10 7.34 -13.95
CA GLN A 278 -4.36 7.93 -14.42
C GLN A 278 -4.74 7.45 -15.82
N GLN A 279 -3.76 7.01 -16.61
CA GLN A 279 -3.97 6.44 -17.94
C GLN A 279 -4.08 4.92 -17.87
N TYR A 280 -4.78 4.35 -18.85
CA TYR A 280 -4.96 2.91 -19.01
C TYR A 280 -4.27 2.42 -20.26
N VAL A 281 -3.58 1.28 -20.18
CA VAL A 281 -3.06 0.56 -21.35
C VAL A 281 -4.06 -0.53 -21.69
N ALA A 282 -4.69 -0.42 -22.85
CA ALA A 282 -5.63 -1.42 -23.36
C ALA A 282 -4.94 -2.23 -24.46
N THR A 283 -4.78 -3.53 -24.25
CA THR A 283 -4.38 -4.48 -25.30
C THR A 283 -5.50 -4.56 -26.33
N THR A 284 -5.23 -4.15 -27.56
CA THR A 284 -6.22 -4.12 -28.65
C THR A 284 -6.19 -5.37 -29.50
N LYS A 285 -5.01 -6.00 -29.62
CA LYS A 285 -4.84 -7.22 -30.40
C LYS A 285 -3.66 -8.04 -29.92
N VAL A 286 -3.86 -9.35 -29.87
CA VAL A 286 -2.78 -10.34 -29.72
C VAL A 286 -2.82 -11.24 -30.96
N SER A 287 -1.68 -11.47 -31.58
CA SER A 287 -1.57 -12.33 -32.77
C SER A 287 -0.28 -13.14 -32.75
N ASN A 288 -0.23 -14.22 -33.52
CA ASN A 288 0.97 -15.00 -33.78
C ASN A 288 1.12 -15.23 -35.30
N ASN A 289 2.08 -16.05 -35.70
CA ASN A 289 2.32 -16.38 -37.12
C ASN A 289 1.13 -17.08 -37.81
N TYR A 290 0.11 -17.51 -37.07
CA TYR A 290 -1.09 -18.19 -37.57
C TYR A 290 -2.35 -17.30 -37.57
N GLY A 291 -2.27 -16.06 -37.08
CA GLY A 291 -3.38 -15.10 -37.06
C GLY A 291 -3.67 -14.50 -35.69
N SER A 292 -4.84 -13.88 -35.55
CA SER A 292 -5.31 -13.32 -34.28
C SER A 292 -5.57 -14.42 -33.25
N VAL A 293 -5.08 -14.22 -32.03
CA VAL A 293 -5.34 -15.11 -30.90
C VAL A 293 -6.55 -14.56 -30.16
N SER A 294 -7.69 -15.25 -30.24
CA SER A 294 -8.96 -14.81 -29.62
C SER A 294 -8.99 -15.04 -28.11
N ASP A 295 -8.08 -15.86 -27.58
CA ASP A 295 -7.97 -16.16 -26.16
C ASP A 295 -6.52 -15.99 -25.72
N ALA A 296 -6.25 -14.91 -24.98
CA ALA A 296 -4.90 -14.63 -24.45
C ALA A 296 -4.36 -15.76 -23.55
N ASN A 297 -5.22 -16.69 -23.12
CA ASN A 297 -4.86 -17.90 -22.38
C ASN A 297 -4.18 -19.00 -23.22
N ILE A 298 -3.95 -18.79 -24.53
CA ILE A 298 -3.34 -19.78 -25.43
C ILE A 298 -2.09 -19.21 -26.12
N VAL A 299 -1.19 -18.58 -25.36
CA VAL A 299 0.19 -18.42 -25.83
C VAL A 299 0.98 -19.64 -25.37
N GLN A 300 1.28 -20.55 -26.30
CA GLN A 300 2.08 -21.72 -25.97
C GLN A 300 3.55 -21.34 -25.82
N GLY A 301 4.28 -22.10 -25.00
CA GLY A 301 5.73 -21.94 -24.88
C GLY A 301 6.41 -22.00 -26.25
N ARG A 302 7.42 -21.14 -26.46
CA ARG A 302 8.22 -21.02 -27.69
C ARG A 302 7.47 -20.46 -28.92
N GLN A 303 6.30 -19.83 -28.74
CA GLN A 303 5.65 -19.05 -29.79
C GLN A 303 6.11 -17.59 -29.77
N THR A 304 6.25 -16.99 -30.96
CA THR A 304 6.37 -15.53 -31.10
C THR A 304 4.96 -14.94 -31.18
N VAL A 305 4.67 -13.98 -30.30
CA VAL A 305 3.42 -13.22 -30.30
C VAL A 305 3.68 -11.75 -30.57
N HIS A 306 2.73 -11.12 -31.26
CA HIS A 306 2.66 -9.69 -31.50
C HIS A 306 1.50 -9.12 -30.71
N ILE A 307 1.81 -8.16 -29.84
CA ILE A 307 0.85 -7.47 -28.98
C ILE A 307 0.73 -6.02 -29.47
N GLU A 308 -0.49 -5.62 -29.82
CA GLU A 308 -0.84 -4.23 -30.10
C GLU A 308 -1.65 -3.69 -28.91
N ALA A 309 -1.34 -2.46 -28.50
CA ALA A 309 -2.00 -1.80 -27.38
C ALA A 309 -2.11 -0.29 -27.63
N GLN A 310 -3.03 0.36 -26.92
CA GLN A 310 -3.22 1.80 -26.95
C GLN A 310 -3.32 2.37 -25.54
N VAL A 311 -2.91 3.62 -25.37
CA VAL A 311 -3.06 4.34 -24.10
C VAL A 311 -4.33 5.18 -24.15
N GLN A 312 -5.11 5.13 -23.07
CA GLN A 312 -6.39 5.83 -22.94
C GLN A 312 -6.38 6.75 -21.71
N THR A 313 -7.04 7.90 -21.79
CA THR A 313 -7.14 8.86 -20.67
C THR A 313 -8.15 8.45 -19.60
N ASP A 314 -9.09 7.58 -19.94
CA ASP A 314 -10.14 7.06 -19.07
C ASP A 314 -10.56 5.66 -19.54
N SER A 315 -11.47 5.02 -18.80
CA SER A 315 -12.09 3.75 -19.22
C SER A 315 -13.04 3.88 -20.43
N VAL A 316 -13.17 5.08 -21.03
CA VAL A 316 -14.14 5.42 -22.08
C VAL A 316 -13.45 5.65 -23.44
N SER A 317 -12.28 5.03 -23.65
CA SER A 317 -11.66 4.84 -24.97
C SER A 317 -11.13 6.08 -25.69
N HIS A 318 -10.92 7.22 -25.00
CA HIS A 318 -10.21 8.34 -25.61
C HIS A 318 -8.72 8.02 -25.75
N VAL A 319 -8.31 7.68 -26.97
CA VAL A 319 -6.92 7.32 -27.29
C VAL A 319 -6.02 8.54 -27.16
N LEU A 320 -4.98 8.41 -26.35
CA LEU A 320 -3.97 9.44 -26.17
C LEU A 320 -2.94 9.33 -27.30
N SER A 321 -2.93 10.31 -28.21
CA SER A 321 -2.00 10.37 -29.35
C SER A 321 -1.68 11.82 -29.72
N PRO A 322 -0.40 12.17 -30.02
CA PRO A 322 0.77 11.30 -29.98
C PRO A 322 1.20 10.96 -28.54
N LEU A 323 1.81 9.80 -28.35
CA LEU A 323 2.40 9.37 -27.08
C LEU A 323 3.92 9.20 -27.25
N ASN A 324 4.71 9.69 -26.30
CA ASN A 324 6.13 9.42 -26.18
C ASN A 324 6.43 8.94 -24.76
N GLY A 325 7.12 7.80 -24.62
CA GLY A 325 7.43 7.22 -23.32
C GLY A 325 8.04 5.82 -23.42
N LYS A 326 8.32 5.22 -22.26
CA LYS A 326 8.78 3.83 -22.14
C LYS A 326 7.59 2.94 -21.78
N ALA A 327 7.41 1.86 -22.51
CA ALA A 327 6.46 0.80 -22.16
C ALA A 327 7.19 -0.29 -21.37
N TYR A 328 6.59 -0.72 -20.26
CA TYR A 328 7.02 -1.89 -19.51
C TYR A 328 6.03 -3.01 -19.77
N VAL A 329 6.48 -4.09 -20.40
CA VAL A 329 5.64 -5.24 -20.77
C VAL A 329 6.08 -6.43 -19.95
N SER A 330 5.15 -7.01 -19.20
CA SER A 330 5.33 -8.26 -18.46
C SER A 330 4.37 -9.31 -19.02
N VAL A 331 4.85 -10.54 -19.14
CA VAL A 331 4.02 -11.70 -19.53
C VAL A 331 4.07 -12.67 -18.37
N TYR A 332 2.90 -13.01 -17.84
CA TYR A 332 2.76 -13.92 -16.72
C TYR A 332 2.28 -15.29 -17.20
N GLY A 333 2.69 -16.34 -16.48
CA GLY A 333 2.20 -17.70 -16.70
C GLY A 333 0.86 -17.94 -16.02
N HIS A 334 0.43 -19.20 -15.99
CA HIS A 334 -0.67 -19.59 -15.12
C HIS A 334 -0.29 -19.41 -13.65
N PRO A 335 -1.25 -19.00 -12.79
CA PRO A 335 -1.01 -18.92 -11.36
C PRO A 335 -0.48 -20.26 -10.80
N SER A 336 0.48 -20.19 -9.90
CA SER A 336 0.99 -21.34 -9.17
C SER A 336 0.35 -21.39 -7.78
N THR A 337 -0.07 -22.59 -7.35
CA THR A 337 -0.62 -22.82 -6.02
C THR A 337 0.49 -23.13 -5.03
N TYR A 338 0.60 -22.31 -4.00
CA TYR A 338 1.47 -22.52 -2.84
C TYR A 338 0.63 -22.86 -1.60
N TYR A 339 1.28 -23.36 -0.56
CA TYR A 339 0.65 -23.72 0.70
C TYR A 339 1.36 -23.05 1.86
N THR A 340 0.60 -22.63 2.88
CA THR A 340 1.19 -22.34 4.19
C THR A 340 1.62 -23.63 4.87
N LEU A 341 2.59 -23.53 5.79
CA LEU A 341 3.26 -24.63 6.48
C LEU A 341 2.61 -24.98 7.82
N ALA A 342 1.67 -24.15 8.30
CA ALA A 342 1.04 -24.31 9.62
C ALA A 342 2.09 -24.39 10.74
N ASN A 343 3.02 -23.43 10.75
CA ASN A 343 4.10 -23.35 11.71
C ASN A 343 3.59 -23.15 13.15
N GLN A 344 2.41 -22.55 13.32
CA GLN A 344 1.74 -22.37 14.61
C GLN A 344 0.72 -23.48 14.88
N GLY A 345 0.65 -23.95 16.13
CA GLY A 345 -0.26 -25.04 16.53
C GLY A 345 -1.76 -24.74 16.37
N SER A 346 -2.14 -23.46 16.24
CA SER A 346 -3.52 -23.01 16.02
C SER A 346 -3.89 -22.95 14.52
N SER A 347 -2.89 -23.01 13.62
CA SER A 347 -3.03 -22.77 12.19
C SER A 347 -3.17 -24.07 11.40
N ILE A 348 -3.82 -23.96 10.24
CA ILE A 348 -4.03 -25.07 9.30
C ILE A 348 -3.37 -24.69 7.98
N ALA A 349 -2.74 -25.65 7.30
CA ALA A 349 -2.15 -25.41 5.99
C ALA A 349 -3.24 -24.95 5.00
N LYS A 350 -3.04 -23.80 4.35
CA LYS A 350 -3.99 -23.22 3.38
C LYS A 350 -3.34 -23.00 2.02
N PRO A 351 -4.03 -23.32 0.92
CA PRO A 351 -3.56 -22.98 -0.41
C PRO A 351 -3.77 -21.50 -0.72
N PHE A 352 -2.87 -20.91 -1.50
CA PHE A 352 -3.04 -19.61 -2.13
C PHE A 352 -2.34 -19.57 -3.49
N GLU A 353 -2.80 -18.69 -4.38
CA GLU A 353 -2.27 -18.55 -5.73
C GLU A 353 -1.39 -17.30 -5.84
N VAL A 354 -0.26 -17.44 -6.54
CA VAL A 354 0.67 -16.36 -6.92
C VAL A 354 0.91 -16.43 -8.42
N ILE A 355 1.00 -15.27 -9.08
CA ILE A 355 1.18 -15.11 -10.53
C ILE A 355 2.63 -14.75 -10.85
#